data_AF-A0A060ICS9-F1
#
_entry.id   AF-A0A060ICS9-F1
#
_cell.length_a   1.000
_cell.length_b   1.000
_cell.length_c   1.000
_cell.angle_alpha   90.00
_cell.angle_beta   90.00
_cell.angle_gamma   90.00
#
_symmetry.space_group_name_H-M   'P 1'
#
loop_
_entity.id
_entity.type
_entity.pdbx_description
1 polymer ?
#
loop_
_entity_poly.entity_id
_entity_poly.type
_entity_poly.pdbx_seq_one_letter_code
_entity_poly.pdbx_strand_id
1 'polypeptide(L)' 'MLVIFKEEGKAMTKILNMRQIVVSSDRLYDCKESLESEFRLMIDHALSVGWSLDEVAVAVNGLVAEEIAVPERVITLH' A
#
# COMPACT_ATOMS: atom_id res chain seq x y z
N MET A 1 9.02 12.06 -2.58
CA MET A 1 8.08 11.39 -3.52
C MET A 1 6.68 11.81 -3.11
N LEU A 2 6.00 12.62 -3.94
CA LEU A 2 4.73 13.28 -3.58
C LEU A 2 3.55 12.32 -3.80
N VAL A 3 2.83 11.96 -2.74
CA VAL A 3 1.58 11.21 -2.84
C VAL A 3 0.46 12.23 -3.09
N ILE A 4 -0.13 12.23 -4.28
CA ILE A 4 -1.25 13.15 -4.60
C ILE A 4 -2.55 12.35 -4.62
N PHE A 5 -3.39 12.58 -3.60
CA PHE A 5 -4.79 12.21 -3.59
C PHE A 5 -5.57 13.25 -4.39
N LYS A 6 -6.48 12.82 -5.28
CA LYS A 6 -7.34 13.75 -5.99
C LYS A 6 -8.80 13.36 -5.84
N GLU A 7 -9.54 14.27 -5.25
CA GLU A 7 -11.00 14.31 -5.09
C GLU A 7 -11.71 14.36 -6.46
N GLU A 8 -12.91 13.77 -6.46
CA GLU A 8 -14.06 14.01 -7.34
C GLU A 8 -13.92 13.66 -8.84
N GLY A 9 -14.61 12.57 -9.24
CA GLY A 9 -15.38 12.57 -10.49
C GLY A 9 -14.63 12.48 -11.82
N LYS A 10 -13.50 11.77 -11.93
CA LYS A 10 -12.95 11.35 -13.23
C LYS A 10 -11.95 10.20 -13.05
N ALA A 11 -12.20 9.06 -13.71
CA ALA A 11 -11.29 7.91 -13.68
C ALA A 11 -9.86 8.36 -14.11
N MET A 12 -8.89 8.22 -13.20
CA MET A 12 -7.49 8.49 -13.49
C MET A 12 -6.73 7.19 -13.63
N THR A 13 -6.31 6.90 -14.86
CA THR A 13 -5.30 5.89 -15.15
C THR A 13 -3.93 6.52 -14.89
N LYS A 14 -3.17 6.00 -13.93
CA LYS A 14 -1.73 6.31 -13.81
C LYS A 14 -0.92 5.06 -14.11
N ILE A 15 -0.04 5.20 -15.10
CA ILE A 15 0.86 4.15 -15.55
C ILE A 15 2.01 4.07 -14.55
N LEU A 16 1.93 3.10 -13.64
CA LEU A 16 3.08 2.52 -12.96
C LEU A 16 3.77 1.62 -13.99
N ASN A 17 5.06 1.86 -14.24
CA ASN A 17 5.81 1.24 -15.33
C ASN A 17 5.63 -0.30 -15.33
N MET A 18 4.97 -0.80 -16.39
CA MET A 18 4.81 -2.19 -16.82
C MET A 18 4.11 -3.25 -15.93
N ARG A 19 3.26 -2.86 -14.98
CA ARG A 19 2.06 -3.67 -14.65
C ARG A 19 0.92 -2.71 -14.38
N GLN A 20 0.11 -2.48 -15.40
CA GLN A 20 -1.08 -1.64 -15.30
C GLN A 20 -2.14 -2.39 -14.47
N ILE A 21 -1.94 -2.44 -13.14
CA ILE A 21 -2.92 -3.02 -12.24
C ILE A 21 -4.06 -1.99 -12.13
N VAL A 22 -5.08 -2.17 -12.97
CA VAL A 22 -6.35 -1.47 -12.81
C VAL A 22 -7.05 -2.13 -11.63
N VAL A 23 -6.76 -1.66 -10.41
CA VAL A 23 -7.54 -2.03 -9.22
C VAL A 23 -8.83 -1.23 -9.26
N SER A 24 -9.98 -1.90 -9.31
CA SER A 24 -11.27 -1.23 -9.12
C SER A 24 -11.38 -0.69 -7.69
N SER A 25 -12.10 0.41 -7.50
CA SER A 25 -12.27 1.02 -6.18
C SER A 25 -12.84 0.03 -5.16
N ASP A 26 -13.77 -0.83 -5.57
CA ASP A 26 -14.37 -1.86 -4.71
C ASP A 26 -13.33 -2.91 -4.27
N ARG A 27 -12.50 -3.41 -5.20
CA ARG A 27 -11.43 -4.36 -4.86
C ARG A 27 -10.35 -3.75 -3.97
N LEU A 28 -10.10 -2.45 -4.11
CA LEU A 28 -9.17 -1.73 -3.24
C LEU A 28 -9.76 -1.57 -1.83
N TYR A 29 -11.06 -1.29 -1.73
CA TYR A 29 -11.77 -1.22 -0.46
C TYR A 29 -11.72 -2.56 0.27
N ASP A 30 -12.09 -3.66 -0.40
CA ASP A 30 -12.06 -5.01 0.19
C ASP A 30 -10.64 -5.39 0.62
N CYS A 31 -9.63 -5.07 -0.21
CA CYS A 31 -8.24 -5.30 0.13
C CYS A 31 -7.82 -4.51 1.37
N LYS A 32 -8.22 -3.24 1.48
CA LYS A 32 -7.94 -2.40 2.65
C LYS A 32 -8.60 -2.96 3.91
N GLU A 33 -9.88 -3.33 3.82
CA GLU A 33 -10.63 -3.91 4.95
C GLU A 33 -9.97 -5.21 5.43
N SER A 34 -9.54 -6.07 4.50
CA SER A 34 -8.88 -7.33 4.83
C SER A 34 -7.51 -7.18 5.50
N LEU A 35 -6.82 -6.05 5.29
CA LEU A 35 -5.48 -5.80 5.83
C LEU A 35 -5.50 -4.87 7.05
N GLU A 36 -6.65 -4.26 7.36
CA GLU A 36 -6.73 -3.19 8.35
C GLU A 36 -6.38 -3.67 9.75
N SER A 37 -6.79 -4.88 10.12
CA SER A 37 -6.54 -5.46 11.45
C SER A 37 -5.04 -5.70 11.67
N GLU A 38 -4.39 -6.37 10.74
CA GLU A 38 -2.95 -6.68 10.76
C GLU A 38 -2.11 -5.42 10.71
N PHE A 39 -2.54 -4.44 9.89
CA PHE A 39 -1.86 -3.15 9.81
C PHE A 39 -1.93 -2.40 11.14
N ARG A 40 -3.10 -2.36 11.79
CA ARG A 40 -3.23 -1.72 13.12
C ARG A 40 -2.34 -2.37 14.16
N LEU A 41 -2.26 -3.70 14.20
CA LEU A 41 -1.36 -4.43 15.10
C LEU A 41 0.12 -4.08 14.86
N MET A 42 0.52 -3.92 13.60
CA MET A 42 1.87 -3.51 13.23
C MET A 42 2.19 -2.08 13.71
N ILE A 43 1.24 -1.16 13.53
CA ILE A 43 1.36 0.21 14.03
C ILE A 43 1.46 0.22 15.56
N ASP A 44 0.54 -0.45 16.26
CA ASP A 44 0.51 -0.50 17.71
C ASP A 44 1.81 -1.06 18.29
N HIS A 45 2.36 -2.11 17.66
CA HIS A 45 3.66 -2.65 18.04
C HIS A 45 4.79 -1.61 17.86
N ALA A 46 4.87 -0.94 16.72
CA ALA A 46 5.90 0.06 16.49
C ALA A 46 5.79 1.26 17.46
N LEU A 47 4.57 1.71 17.74
CA LEU A 47 4.32 2.75 18.75
C LEU A 47 4.75 2.29 20.15
N SER A 48 4.50 1.03 20.51
CA SER A 48 4.90 0.48 21.81
C SER A 48 6.42 0.44 22.01
N VAL A 49 7.19 0.31 20.92
CA VAL A 49 8.65 0.34 20.91
C VAL A 49 9.18 1.78 20.99
N GLY A 50 8.32 2.78 20.82
CA GLY A 50 8.64 4.20 20.94
C GLY A 50 8.86 4.92 19.61
N TRP A 51 8.51 4.29 18.48
CA TRP A 51 8.54 4.94 17.17
C TRP A 51 7.37 5.91 17.01
N SER A 52 7.59 7.00 16.28
CA SER A 52 6.49 7.89 15.88
C SER A 52 5.71 7.31 14.70
N LEU A 53 4.43 7.70 14.58
CA LEU A 53 3.59 7.26 13.47
C LEU A 53 4.18 7.66 12.09
N ASP A 54 4.81 8.84 12.01
CA ASP A 54 5.46 9.33 10.79
C ASP A 54 6.64 8.46 10.37
N GLU A 55 7.49 8.05 11.33
CA GLU A 55 8.62 7.14 11.07
C GLU A 55 8.13 5.77 10.59
N VAL A 56 7.06 5.26 11.21
CA VAL A 56 6.45 3.98 10.83
C VAL A 56 5.86 4.07 9.41
N ALA A 57 5.18 5.16 9.07
CA ALA A 57 4.63 5.37 7.74
C ALA A 57 5.72 5.40 6.65
N VAL A 58 6.84 6.10 6.91
CA VAL A 58 7.98 6.13 5.99
C VAL A 58 8.62 4.75 5.84
N ALA A 59 8.81 4.03 6.95
CA ALA A 59 9.40 2.69 6.95
C ALA A 59 8.54 1.68 6.17
N VAL A 60 7.23 1.62 6.44
CA VAL A 60 6.30 0.73 5.74
C VAL A 60 6.26 1.04 4.25
N ASN A 61 6.24 2.31 3.86
CA ASN A 61 6.27 2.69 2.44
C ASN A 61 7.58 2.27 1.75
N GLY A 62 8.71 2.33 2.46
CA GLY A 62 9.98 1.79 1.99
C GLY A 62 9.93 0.28 1.76
N LEU A 63 9.44 -0.48 2.75
CA LEU A 63 9.29 -1.94 2.66
C LEU A 63 8.36 -2.36 1.52
N VAL A 64 7.23 -1.67 1.32
CA VAL A 64 6.32 -1.93 0.20
C VAL A 64 7.01 -1.69 -1.14
N ALA A 65 7.81 -0.63 -1.26
CA ALA A 65 8.56 -0.36 -2.49
C ALA A 65 9.60 -1.45 -2.78
N GLU A 66 10.27 -1.98 -1.75
CA GLU A 66 11.18 -3.12 -1.87
C GLU A 66 10.45 -4.39 -2.30
N GLU A 67 9.30 -4.70 -1.69
CA GLU A 67 8.50 -5.88 -2.03
C GLU A 67 7.97 -5.85 -3.47
N ILE A 68 7.55 -4.69 -3.96
CA ILE A 68 7.10 -4.52 -5.35
C ILE A 68 8.28 -4.59 -6.32
N ALA A 69 9.47 -4.16 -5.90
CA ALA A 69 10.68 -4.22 -6.72
C ALA A 69 11.20 -5.65 -6.89
N VAL A 70 10.82 -6.60 -6.02
CA VAL A 70 11.18 -8.02 -6.13
C VAL A 70 10.30 -8.72 -7.19
N PRO A 71 10.85 -9.12 -8.36
CA PRO A 71 10.05 -9.65 -9.47
C PRO A 71 9.42 -11.03 -9.20
N GLU A 72 9.97 -11.79 -8.26
CA GLU A 72 9.65 -13.22 -8.05
C GLU A 72 8.32 -13.48 -7.31
N ARG A 73 7.80 -12.52 -6.54
CA ARG A 73 6.58 -12.73 -5.72
C ARG A 73 5.27 -12.38 -6.41
N VAL A 74 5.30 -11.93 -7.66
CA VAL A 74 4.12 -11.28 -8.26
C VAL A 74 3.14 -12.24 -8.96
N ILE A 75 3.48 -13.49 -9.26
CA ILE A 75 2.48 -14.43 -9.83
C ILE A 75 2.76 -15.89 -9.42
N THR A 76 2.09 -16.32 -8.37
CA THR A 76 1.56 -17.70 -8.27
C THR A 76 0.09 -17.61 -7.83
N LEU A 77 -0.74 -16.98 -8.66
CA LEU A 77 -2.15 -17.31 -8.68
C LEU A 77 -2.27 -18.64 -9.45
N HIS A 78 -2.51 -19.73 -8.72
CA HIS A 78 -3.03 -20.99 -9.27
C HIS A 78 -4.55 -21.01 -9.17
#